data_AF-A0AAU6MQC7-F1
#
_entry.id   AF-A0AAU6MQC7-F1
#
_cell.length_a   1.000
_cell.length_b   1.000
_cell.length_c   1.000
_cell.angle_alpha   90.00
_cell.angle_beta   90.00
_cell.angle_gamma   90.00
#
_symmetry.space_group_name_H-M   'P 1'
#
loop_
_entity.id
_entity.type
_entity.pdbx_description
1 polymer ?
#
loop_
_entity_poly.entity_id
_entity_poly.type
_entity_poly.pdbx_seq_one_letter_code
_entity_poly.pdbx_strand_id
1 'polypeptide(L)'
;MKPTITTSGELTADEPPGAPAYDVTVVGAGVVGTAIARELARYRLRTALLDASDDIGNGTSKANTAILHTGFDAVPGTLEARLVREGQRELRAYAAETGIPVERVGALLVAWDDEQLAALPALSAKAERNEYHAARLLDADELRAREPRLGPGALGALEIPDESIICPWTTPLAYATQAVRAGIHLHLNCRVRHIDSGDDVHTLTTTRGTLHTRHLINAAGLYADEIDRELGHDDFTVTPRRGQLIVFDKLARDLVNHILLPVPTAAGKGVLVAPTVFGNVLLGPTAEDLDDKTATGSTADAIALLREKGRRILPELLDEEVTAVYAGLRAATGQEDYRIRSRPDRRTITVGGIRSTGLTASMAIATHVTELLGESGLALGTPSELPPVTLPNLGEAFPRPYQDAGLIAADPAYGTLVCHCERVSAGEIRDALAGPVPPHSPDGLRRRTRAGNGRCQGFYCGAAVRALFEEARS
;
A
#
# COMPACT_ATOMS: atom_id res chain seq x y z
N MET A 1 -20.80 19.39 -2.78
CA MET A 1 -21.56 18.13 -2.97
C MET A 1 -21.23 17.23 -1.79
N LYS A 2 -22.18 16.53 -1.17
CA LYS A 2 -21.84 15.58 -0.08
C LYS A 2 -20.93 14.48 -0.66
N PRO A 3 -19.88 14.04 0.04
CA PRO A 3 -19.09 12.87 -0.36
C PRO A 3 -19.99 11.68 -0.71
N THR A 4 -19.87 11.13 -1.92
CA THR A 4 -20.69 9.98 -2.35
C THR A 4 -20.01 8.68 -1.91
N ILE A 5 -19.96 8.45 -0.60
CA ILE A 5 -19.55 7.16 -0.04
C ILE A 5 -20.80 6.40 0.36
N THR A 6 -20.95 5.18 -0.15
CA THR A 6 -22.03 4.29 0.26
C THR A 6 -21.46 2.98 0.77
N THR A 7 -21.99 2.49 1.89
CA THR A 7 -21.49 1.27 2.55
C THR A 7 -22.56 0.21 2.78
N SER A 8 -23.82 0.55 2.56
CA SER A 8 -25.00 -0.29 2.81
C SER A 8 -26.17 0.17 1.95
N GLY A 9 -27.20 -0.67 1.79
CA GLY A 9 -28.33 -0.39 0.90
C GLY A 9 -28.04 -0.79 -0.55
N GLU A 10 -29.10 -0.94 -1.35
CA GLU A 10 -28.98 -1.22 -2.78
C GLU A 10 -28.46 0.02 -3.53
N LEU A 11 -27.53 -0.18 -4.45
CA LEU A 11 -27.00 0.88 -5.33
C LEU A 11 -28.10 1.54 -6.15
N THR A 12 -29.17 0.80 -6.48
CA THR A 12 -30.35 1.28 -7.19
C THR A 12 -31.28 2.14 -6.34
N ALA A 13 -31.19 2.08 -5.01
CA ALA A 13 -32.10 2.80 -4.11
C ALA A 13 -31.69 4.28 -3.89
N ASP A 14 -30.40 4.59 -4.03
CA ASP A 14 -29.85 5.94 -3.82
C ASP A 14 -29.73 6.75 -5.14
N GLU A 15 -29.93 6.10 -6.29
CA GLU A 15 -29.90 6.75 -7.59
C GLU A 15 -31.34 6.94 -8.13
N PRO A 16 -31.67 8.10 -8.73
CA PRO A 16 -32.99 8.30 -9.33
C PRO A 16 -33.24 7.21 -10.40
N PRO A 17 -34.47 6.70 -10.54
CA PRO A 17 -34.82 5.75 -11.59
C PRO A 17 -34.36 6.27 -12.96
N GLY A 18 -33.49 5.54 -13.65
CA GLY A 18 -32.89 5.95 -14.92
C GLY A 18 -31.56 6.71 -14.81
N ALA A 19 -30.86 6.65 -13.68
CA ALA A 19 -29.53 7.22 -13.55
C ALA A 19 -28.59 6.67 -14.64
N PRO A 20 -27.79 7.55 -15.30
CA PRO A 20 -26.98 7.14 -16.44
C PRO A 20 -25.93 6.09 -16.04
N ALA A 21 -25.35 5.38 -17.01
CA ALA A 21 -24.18 4.56 -16.73
C ALA A 21 -23.02 5.43 -16.20
N TYR A 22 -22.15 4.86 -15.38
CA TYR A 22 -20.85 5.45 -15.08
C TYR A 22 -20.02 5.51 -16.38
N ASP A 23 -19.22 6.56 -16.54
CA ASP A 23 -18.25 6.63 -17.64
C ASP A 23 -17.15 5.58 -17.42
N VAL A 24 -16.68 5.47 -16.18
CA VAL A 24 -15.64 4.54 -15.77
C VAL A 24 -15.97 3.93 -14.41
N THR A 25 -15.80 2.62 -14.28
CA THR A 25 -15.83 1.94 -12.98
C THR A 25 -14.48 1.28 -12.72
N VAL A 26 -13.93 1.50 -11.52
CA VAL A 26 -12.71 0.86 -11.04
C VAL A 26 -13.10 -0.20 -10.00
N VAL A 27 -12.72 -1.46 -10.24
CA VAL A 27 -12.98 -2.57 -9.32
C VAL A 27 -11.72 -2.85 -8.49
N GLY A 28 -11.81 -2.60 -7.19
CA GLY A 28 -10.75 -2.77 -6.20
C GLY A 28 -10.25 -1.43 -5.64
N ALA A 29 -10.52 -1.12 -4.38
CA ALA A 29 -10.05 0.08 -3.68
C ALA A 29 -8.77 -0.18 -2.87
N GLY A 30 -7.85 -0.98 -3.42
CA GLY A 30 -6.46 -1.03 -2.96
C GLY A 30 -5.69 0.25 -3.31
N VAL A 31 -4.39 0.26 -3.03
CA VAL A 31 -3.52 1.41 -3.34
C VAL A 31 -3.51 1.78 -4.83
N VAL A 32 -3.59 0.78 -5.71
CA VAL A 32 -3.62 1.00 -7.16
C VAL A 32 -4.97 1.57 -7.61
N GLY A 33 -6.08 0.96 -7.22
CA GLY A 33 -7.39 1.44 -7.65
C GLY A 33 -7.78 2.80 -7.03
N THR A 34 -7.35 3.09 -5.80
CA THR A 34 -7.50 4.43 -5.22
C THR A 34 -6.64 5.47 -5.94
N ALA A 35 -5.43 5.13 -6.39
CA ALA A 35 -4.61 6.01 -7.22
C ALA A 35 -5.26 6.27 -8.60
N ILE A 36 -5.78 5.22 -9.25
CA ILE A 36 -6.51 5.35 -10.52
C ILE A 36 -7.74 6.24 -10.34
N ALA A 37 -8.54 6.02 -9.30
CA ALA A 37 -9.70 6.85 -9.00
C ALA A 37 -9.32 8.33 -8.76
N ARG A 38 -8.21 8.58 -8.07
CA ARG A 38 -7.68 9.94 -7.88
C ARG A 38 -7.30 10.58 -9.21
N GLU A 39 -6.60 9.87 -10.08
CA GLU A 39 -6.20 10.41 -11.39
C GLU A 39 -7.41 10.70 -12.28
N LEU A 40 -8.39 9.79 -12.31
CA LEU A 40 -9.65 9.98 -13.04
C LEU A 40 -10.48 11.15 -12.50
N ALA A 41 -10.38 11.46 -11.21
CA ALA A 41 -11.07 12.59 -10.60
C ALA A 41 -10.64 13.96 -11.15
N ARG A 42 -9.52 14.03 -11.88
CA ARG A 42 -9.07 15.24 -12.59
C ARG A 42 -9.96 15.54 -13.77
N TYR A 43 -10.68 14.56 -14.30
CA TYR A 43 -11.49 14.68 -15.51
C TYR A 43 -12.97 14.77 -15.16
N ARG A 44 -13.77 15.35 -16.07
CA ARG A 44 -15.23 15.46 -15.88
C ARG A 44 -15.92 14.15 -16.29
N LEU A 45 -15.61 13.09 -15.54
CA LEU A 45 -16.16 11.76 -15.71
C LEU A 45 -17.01 11.40 -14.49
N ARG A 46 -18.14 10.74 -14.73
CA ARG A 46 -18.87 10.07 -13.66
C ARG A 46 -18.19 8.73 -13.40
N THR A 47 -17.46 8.66 -12.29
CA THR A 47 -16.63 7.48 -11.98
C THR A 47 -17.01 6.84 -10.65
N ALA A 48 -17.10 5.50 -10.66
CA ALA A 48 -17.29 4.68 -9.47
C ALA A 48 -15.99 3.94 -9.10
N LEU A 49 -15.71 3.84 -7.80
CA LEU A 49 -14.70 2.96 -7.21
C LEU A 49 -15.43 1.95 -6.32
N LEU A 50 -15.31 0.66 -6.64
CA LEU A 50 -15.95 -0.43 -5.92
C LEU A 50 -14.93 -1.21 -5.10
N ASP A 51 -15.27 -1.59 -3.88
CA ASP A 51 -14.53 -2.61 -3.13
C ASP A 51 -15.49 -3.60 -2.47
N ALA A 52 -15.07 -4.87 -2.43
CA ALA A 52 -15.80 -5.93 -1.74
C ALA A 52 -15.74 -5.79 -0.21
N SER A 53 -14.74 -5.07 0.31
CA SER A 53 -14.46 -4.88 1.73
C SER A 53 -15.22 -3.70 2.31
N ASP A 54 -15.23 -3.62 3.63
CA ASP A 54 -15.84 -2.54 4.42
C ASP A 54 -15.00 -1.25 4.47
N ASP A 55 -13.78 -1.28 3.93
CA ASP A 55 -12.82 -0.16 3.97
C ASP A 55 -11.85 -0.24 2.81
N ILE A 56 -11.26 0.90 2.45
CA ILE A 56 -10.21 0.99 1.43
C ILE A 56 -8.91 0.32 1.92
N GLY A 57 -8.12 -0.20 0.99
CA GLY A 57 -6.82 -0.81 1.27
C GLY A 57 -6.89 -2.09 2.11
N ASN A 58 -8.08 -2.68 2.34
CA ASN A 58 -8.26 -3.79 3.27
C ASN A 58 -7.76 -5.16 2.76
N GLY A 59 -7.38 -5.24 1.47
CA GLY A 59 -6.69 -6.39 0.87
C GLY A 59 -5.17 -6.36 1.09
N THR A 60 -4.39 -6.66 0.06
CA THR A 60 -2.90 -6.68 0.11
C THR A 60 -2.27 -5.36 0.54
N SER A 61 -2.90 -4.22 0.24
CA SER A 61 -2.31 -2.89 0.48
C SER A 61 -2.02 -2.59 1.96
N LYS A 62 -2.72 -3.22 2.92
CA LYS A 62 -2.43 -3.05 4.35
C LYS A 62 -1.22 -3.85 4.84
N ALA A 63 -0.78 -4.86 4.09
CA ALA A 63 0.16 -5.89 4.52
C ALA A 63 1.37 -5.98 3.58
N ASN A 64 2.20 -4.93 3.59
CA ASN A 64 3.45 -4.83 2.84
C ASN A 64 4.62 -4.42 3.77
N THR A 65 5.83 -4.29 3.22
CA THR A 65 7.05 -3.90 3.95
C THR A 65 7.22 -2.38 4.11
N ALA A 66 6.28 -1.57 3.61
CA ALA A 66 6.24 -0.12 3.76
C ALA A 66 7.45 0.62 3.16
N ILE A 67 7.99 0.11 2.04
CA ILE A 67 9.14 0.70 1.36
C ILE A 67 8.68 1.51 0.13
N LEU A 68 9.29 2.69 -0.05
CA LEU A 68 9.19 3.54 -1.22
C LEU A 68 10.43 3.29 -2.10
N HIS A 69 10.28 2.35 -3.04
CA HIS A 69 11.36 1.76 -3.79
C HIS A 69 11.97 2.70 -4.84
N THR A 70 13.29 2.65 -5.03
CA THR A 70 13.95 3.39 -6.13
C THR A 70 13.82 2.70 -7.49
N GLY A 71 13.49 1.40 -7.48
CA GLY A 71 13.47 0.56 -8.69
C GLY A 71 14.84 0.07 -9.13
N PHE A 72 15.90 0.26 -8.31
CA PHE A 72 17.28 -0.11 -8.66
C PHE A 72 17.42 -1.59 -9.08
N ASP A 73 16.64 -2.50 -8.49
CA ASP A 73 16.70 -3.94 -8.75
C ASP A 73 15.58 -4.48 -9.67
N ALA A 74 14.74 -3.61 -10.22
CA ALA A 74 13.70 -4.00 -11.19
C ALA A 74 14.34 -4.58 -12.47
N VAL A 75 13.62 -5.42 -13.20
CA VAL A 75 14.14 -6.01 -14.45
C VAL A 75 14.21 -4.92 -15.52
N PRO A 76 15.39 -4.53 -16.03
CA PRO A 76 15.50 -3.40 -16.96
C PRO A 76 14.68 -3.61 -18.23
N GLY A 77 14.06 -2.53 -18.73
CA GLY A 77 13.22 -2.55 -19.94
C GLY A 77 11.77 -3.02 -19.73
N THR A 78 11.40 -3.46 -18.52
CA THR A 78 10.02 -3.83 -18.18
C THR A 78 9.14 -2.62 -17.89
N LEU A 79 7.82 -2.82 -17.95
CA LEU A 79 6.85 -1.81 -17.54
C LEU A 79 6.99 -1.50 -16.04
N GLU A 80 7.18 -2.52 -15.21
CA GLU A 80 7.47 -2.38 -13.77
C GLU A 80 8.65 -1.45 -13.52
N ALA A 81 9.80 -1.66 -14.20
CA ALA A 81 10.99 -0.82 -13.99
C ALA A 81 10.73 0.66 -14.28
N ARG A 82 10.01 0.97 -15.37
CA ARG A 82 9.64 2.34 -15.73
C ARG A 82 8.70 2.95 -14.68
N LEU A 83 7.58 2.27 -14.39
CA LEU A 83 6.53 2.81 -13.52
C LEU A 83 6.96 2.92 -12.05
N VAL A 84 7.86 2.05 -11.57
CA VAL A 84 8.43 2.18 -10.22
C VAL A 84 9.28 3.43 -10.10
N ARG A 85 10.16 3.69 -11.08
CA ARG A 85 11.00 4.89 -11.09
C ARG A 85 10.18 6.18 -11.15
N GLU A 86 9.19 6.23 -12.04
CA GLU A 86 8.29 7.37 -12.19
C GLU A 86 7.43 7.56 -10.93
N GLY A 87 6.83 6.46 -10.45
CA GLY A 87 5.97 6.46 -9.28
C GLY A 87 6.71 6.83 -8.00
N GLN A 88 7.98 6.45 -7.85
CA GLN A 88 8.81 6.86 -6.71
C GLN A 88 8.92 8.38 -6.62
N ARG A 89 9.22 9.05 -7.73
CA ARG A 89 9.36 10.50 -7.80
C ARG A 89 8.03 11.19 -7.50
N GLU A 90 6.96 10.72 -8.12
CA GLU A 90 5.62 11.29 -7.98
C GLU A 90 5.07 11.12 -6.57
N LEU A 91 5.16 9.91 -6.00
CA LEU A 91 4.67 9.62 -4.67
C LEU A 91 5.50 10.34 -3.60
N ARG A 92 6.82 10.51 -3.80
CA ARG A 92 7.64 11.31 -2.89
C ARG A 92 7.19 12.77 -2.83
N ALA A 93 6.91 13.38 -3.99
CA ALA A 93 6.42 14.76 -4.06
C ALA A 93 5.02 14.87 -3.43
N TYR A 94 4.11 13.97 -3.81
CA TYR A 94 2.75 13.94 -3.27
C TYR A 94 2.71 13.67 -1.76
N ALA A 95 3.61 12.85 -1.24
CA ALA A 95 3.71 12.59 0.19
C ALA A 95 4.08 13.84 0.98
N ALA A 96 5.00 14.65 0.45
CA ALA A 96 5.38 15.93 1.06
C ALA A 96 4.21 16.93 1.05
N GLU A 97 3.45 17.01 -0.03
CA GLU A 97 2.27 17.88 -0.15
C GLU A 97 1.14 17.50 0.80
N THR A 98 0.95 16.20 1.03
CA THR A 98 -0.21 15.66 1.75
C THR A 98 0.07 15.26 3.19
N GLY A 99 1.32 15.36 3.64
CA GLY A 99 1.72 14.98 4.99
C GLY A 99 1.80 13.46 5.22
N ILE A 100 1.95 12.67 4.16
CA ILE A 100 2.21 11.23 4.29
C ILE A 100 3.63 11.05 4.86
N PRO A 101 3.80 10.33 5.99
CA PRO A 101 5.12 10.11 6.57
C PRO A 101 6.04 9.36 5.61
N VAL A 102 7.21 9.92 5.34
CA VAL A 102 8.30 9.33 4.57
C VAL A 102 9.62 9.61 5.28
N GLU A 103 10.45 8.58 5.44
CA GLU A 103 11.81 8.72 5.98
C GLU A 103 12.81 8.14 4.97
N ARG A 104 13.81 8.94 4.61
CA ARG A 104 14.90 8.52 3.73
C ARG A 104 15.99 7.85 4.56
N VAL A 105 15.83 6.55 4.77
CA VAL A 105 16.75 5.71 5.55
C VAL A 105 17.82 5.03 4.70
N GLY A 106 17.63 4.99 3.37
CA GLY A 106 18.48 4.21 2.48
C GLY A 106 18.31 2.69 2.66
N ALA A 107 18.98 1.93 1.81
CA ALA A 107 19.03 0.48 1.91
C ALA A 107 20.45 -0.06 1.70
N LEU A 108 20.74 -1.19 2.32
CA LEU A 108 22.01 -1.90 2.20
C LEU A 108 21.71 -3.33 1.74
N LEU A 109 22.14 -3.68 0.52
CA LEU A 109 22.14 -5.06 0.03
C LEU A 109 23.41 -5.75 0.52
N VAL A 110 23.29 -6.51 1.60
CA VAL A 110 24.41 -7.12 2.32
C VAL A 110 24.79 -8.46 1.71
N ALA A 111 26.07 -8.60 1.38
CA ALA A 111 26.68 -9.86 0.99
C ALA A 111 27.22 -10.61 2.22
N TRP A 112 26.82 -11.87 2.38
CA TRP A 112 27.17 -12.71 3.52
C TRP A 112 28.07 -13.92 3.17
N ASP A 113 28.45 -14.03 1.90
CA ASP A 113 29.36 -15.03 1.34
C ASP A 113 30.02 -14.49 0.06
N ASP A 114 31.04 -15.18 -0.42
CA ASP A 114 31.85 -14.73 -1.56
C ASP A 114 31.05 -14.66 -2.86
N GLU A 115 30.05 -15.53 -3.04
CA GLU A 115 29.17 -15.52 -4.22
C GLU A 115 28.33 -14.24 -4.26
N GLN A 116 27.72 -13.90 -3.12
CA GLN A 116 26.95 -12.66 -2.98
C GLN A 116 27.84 -11.42 -3.15
N LEU A 117 29.07 -11.44 -2.62
CA LEU A 117 30.01 -10.33 -2.77
C LEU A 117 30.38 -10.12 -4.24
N ALA A 118 30.68 -11.21 -4.96
CA ALA A 118 30.99 -11.18 -6.38
C ALA A 118 29.81 -10.72 -7.26
N ALA A 119 28.57 -10.84 -6.78
CA ALA A 119 27.37 -10.41 -7.50
C ALA A 119 27.10 -8.89 -7.40
N LEU A 120 27.64 -8.20 -6.39
CA LEU A 120 27.35 -6.77 -6.15
C LEU A 120 27.67 -5.85 -7.34
N PRO A 121 28.80 -5.99 -8.05
CA PRO A 121 29.08 -5.14 -9.23
C PRO A 121 28.03 -5.28 -10.34
N ALA A 122 27.53 -6.49 -10.57
CA ALA A 122 26.48 -6.74 -11.57
C ALA A 122 25.14 -6.11 -11.16
N LEU A 123 24.82 -6.08 -9.86
CA LEU A 123 23.66 -5.38 -9.32
C LEU A 123 23.81 -3.86 -9.42
N SER A 124 25.01 -3.32 -9.20
CA SER A 124 25.29 -1.90 -9.45
C SER A 124 25.07 -1.54 -10.92
N ALA A 125 25.60 -2.33 -11.84
CA ALA A 125 25.38 -2.13 -13.28
C ALA A 125 23.91 -2.31 -13.68
N LYS A 126 23.14 -3.16 -12.97
CA LYS A 126 21.69 -3.29 -13.16
C LYS A 126 20.96 -2.02 -12.73
N ALA A 127 21.34 -1.43 -11.60
CA ALA A 127 20.80 -0.16 -11.14
C ALA A 127 21.05 0.97 -12.15
N GLU A 128 22.25 1.04 -12.73
CA GLU A 128 22.56 2.00 -13.81
C GLU A 128 21.65 1.83 -15.04
N ARG A 129 21.37 0.58 -15.46
CA ARG A 129 20.42 0.30 -16.56
C ARG A 129 18.98 0.67 -16.23
N ASN A 130 18.65 0.78 -14.95
CA ASN A 130 17.37 1.30 -14.46
C ASN A 130 17.38 2.83 -14.26
N GLU A 131 18.45 3.51 -14.71
CA GLU A 131 18.64 4.97 -14.55
C GLU A 131 18.81 5.40 -13.08
N TYR A 132 19.27 4.49 -12.22
CA TYR A 132 19.62 4.79 -10.83
C TYR A 132 21.14 4.82 -10.65
N HIS A 133 21.69 6.04 -10.50
CA HIS A 133 23.14 6.28 -10.49
C HIS A 133 23.75 6.54 -9.12
N ALA A 134 22.94 6.57 -8.05
CA ALA A 134 23.41 6.84 -6.69
C ALA A 134 23.82 5.57 -5.92
N ALA A 135 23.75 4.39 -6.55
CA ALA A 135 24.18 3.14 -5.93
C ALA A 135 25.69 3.14 -5.69
N ARG A 136 26.13 2.66 -4.52
CA ARG A 136 27.55 2.65 -4.14
C ARG A 136 27.95 1.30 -3.56
N LEU A 137 29.05 0.73 -4.05
CA LEU A 137 29.66 -0.45 -3.44
C LEU A 137 30.36 -0.05 -2.14
N LEU A 138 30.16 -0.84 -1.10
CA LEU A 138 30.78 -0.72 0.22
C LEU A 138 31.63 -1.96 0.50
N ASP A 139 32.81 -1.74 1.06
CA ASP A 139 33.54 -2.82 1.73
C ASP A 139 32.93 -3.15 3.10
N ALA A 140 33.51 -4.16 3.78
CA ALA A 140 33.04 -4.61 5.08
C ALA A 140 33.15 -3.54 6.18
N ASP A 141 34.21 -2.71 6.16
CA ASP A 141 34.47 -1.70 7.18
C ASP A 141 33.51 -0.51 7.02
N GLU A 142 33.30 -0.05 5.78
CA GLU A 142 32.30 0.96 5.45
C GLU A 142 30.89 0.48 5.81
N LEU A 143 30.54 -0.76 5.48
CA LEU A 143 29.26 -1.37 5.85
C LEU A 143 29.07 -1.38 7.36
N ARG A 144 30.09 -1.80 8.13
CA ARG A 144 30.01 -1.83 9.60
C ARG A 144 29.92 -0.43 10.22
N ALA A 145 30.53 0.57 9.59
CA ALA A 145 30.40 1.96 10.00
C ALA A 145 28.98 2.50 9.74
N ARG A 146 28.33 2.08 8.65
CA ARG A 146 26.93 2.43 8.32
C ARG A 146 25.91 1.71 9.20
N GLU A 147 26.15 0.45 9.54
CA GLU A 147 25.27 -0.35 10.38
C GLU A 147 26.05 -1.05 11.51
N PRO A 148 26.35 -0.35 12.62
CA PRO A 148 27.20 -0.85 13.70
C PRO A 148 26.63 -2.03 14.49
N ARG A 149 25.34 -2.34 14.35
CA ARG A 149 24.72 -3.48 15.02
C ARG A 149 24.52 -4.68 14.11
N LEU A 150 24.90 -4.57 12.83
CA LEU A 150 24.81 -5.66 11.86
C LEU A 150 25.49 -6.93 12.40
N GLY A 151 24.85 -8.07 12.16
CA GLY A 151 25.38 -9.38 12.52
C GLY A 151 26.76 -9.64 11.91
N PRO A 152 27.59 -10.50 12.54
CA PRO A 152 28.93 -10.78 12.08
C PRO A 152 28.95 -11.54 10.74
N GLY A 153 30.04 -11.42 9.98
CA GLY A 153 30.27 -12.19 8.76
C GLY A 153 29.74 -11.56 7.47
N ALA A 154 29.30 -10.29 7.51
CA ALA A 154 29.05 -9.52 6.30
C ALA A 154 30.37 -9.15 5.61
N LEU A 155 30.44 -9.30 4.29
CA LEU A 155 31.67 -9.11 3.50
C LEU A 155 31.69 -7.78 2.73
N GLY A 156 30.54 -7.14 2.58
CA GLY A 156 30.37 -5.90 1.83
C GLY A 156 28.90 -5.67 1.48
N ALA A 157 28.59 -4.55 0.83
CA ALA A 157 27.22 -4.25 0.44
C ALA A 157 27.11 -3.36 -0.81
N LEU A 158 25.92 -3.33 -1.40
CA LEU A 158 25.49 -2.26 -2.31
C LEU A 158 24.55 -1.30 -1.55
N GLU A 159 24.98 -0.06 -1.39
CA GLU A 159 24.23 1.03 -0.75
C GLU A 159 23.31 1.71 -1.76
N ILE A 160 22.03 1.87 -1.39
CA ILE A 160 20.98 2.53 -2.16
C ILE A 160 20.47 3.72 -1.32
N PRO A 161 21.11 4.88 -1.36
CA PRO A 161 20.86 5.98 -0.41
C PRO A 161 19.49 6.66 -0.57
N ASP A 162 18.76 6.44 -1.67
CA ASP A 162 17.44 7.07 -1.92
C ASP A 162 16.25 6.17 -1.55
N GLU A 163 16.50 4.91 -1.18
CA GLU A 163 15.46 4.04 -0.62
C GLU A 163 14.88 4.68 0.64
N SER A 164 13.57 4.58 0.79
CA SER A 164 12.85 5.27 1.84
C SER A 164 11.77 4.36 2.40
N ILE A 165 11.37 4.60 3.65
CA ILE A 165 10.18 3.99 4.24
C ILE A 165 9.04 5.00 4.18
N ILE A 166 7.82 4.52 3.98
CA ILE A 166 6.62 5.35 3.79
C ILE A 166 5.44 4.77 4.55
N CYS A 167 4.48 5.59 4.98
CA CYS A 167 3.25 5.07 5.58
C CYS A 167 2.36 4.38 4.53
N PRO A 168 2.16 3.05 4.61
CA PRO A 168 1.39 2.31 3.61
C PRO A 168 -0.12 2.53 3.75
N TRP A 169 -0.58 3.14 4.85
CA TRP A 169 -2.01 3.30 5.15
C TRP A 169 -2.54 4.69 4.82
N THR A 170 -1.80 5.75 5.13
CA THR A 170 -2.21 7.11 4.75
C THR A 170 -2.11 7.34 3.25
N THR A 171 -1.26 6.58 2.54
CA THR A 171 -1.12 6.67 1.08
C THR A 171 -2.42 6.37 0.32
N PRO A 172 -3.03 5.17 0.40
CA PRO A 172 -4.32 4.90 -0.25
C PRO A 172 -5.44 5.78 0.32
N LEU A 173 -5.39 6.15 1.61
CA LEU A 173 -6.37 7.06 2.22
C LEU A 173 -6.31 8.46 1.62
N ALA A 174 -5.11 8.98 1.33
CA ALA A 174 -4.92 10.26 0.67
C ALA A 174 -5.56 10.26 -0.71
N TYR A 175 -5.28 9.22 -1.50
CA TYR A 175 -5.86 9.07 -2.84
C TYR A 175 -7.37 8.99 -2.79
N ALA A 176 -7.94 8.13 -1.96
CA ALA A 176 -9.38 7.98 -1.81
C ALA A 176 -10.05 9.27 -1.31
N THR A 177 -9.43 9.97 -0.35
CA THR A 177 -9.95 11.23 0.19
C THR A 177 -10.00 12.31 -0.88
N GLN A 178 -8.95 12.43 -1.67
CA GLN A 178 -8.88 13.41 -2.75
C GLN A 178 -9.87 13.08 -3.88
N ALA A 179 -9.95 11.81 -4.27
CA ALA A 179 -10.90 11.30 -5.25
C ALA A 179 -12.36 11.59 -4.85
N VAL A 180 -12.75 11.24 -3.63
CA VAL A 180 -14.12 11.44 -3.13
C VAL A 180 -14.45 12.93 -3.01
N ARG A 181 -13.51 13.77 -2.53
CA ARG A 181 -13.71 15.23 -2.47
C ARG A 181 -13.90 15.85 -3.86
N ALA A 182 -13.29 15.26 -4.89
CA ALA A 182 -13.43 15.66 -6.28
C ALA A 182 -14.67 15.03 -6.98
N GLY A 183 -15.47 14.22 -6.28
CA GLY A 183 -16.76 13.73 -6.77
C GLY A 183 -16.79 12.27 -7.23
N ILE A 184 -15.72 11.49 -6.99
CA ILE A 184 -15.75 10.05 -7.23
C ILE A 184 -16.71 9.36 -6.26
N HIS A 185 -17.50 8.42 -6.77
CA HIS A 185 -18.40 7.61 -5.96
C HIS A 185 -17.67 6.38 -5.42
N LEU A 186 -17.57 6.25 -4.10
CA LEU A 186 -16.94 5.10 -3.45
C LEU A 186 -18.03 4.17 -2.89
N HIS A 187 -18.07 2.93 -3.38
CA HIS A 187 -19.02 1.92 -2.92
C HIS A 187 -18.27 0.77 -2.25
N LEU A 188 -18.37 0.70 -0.93
CA LEU A 188 -17.82 -0.36 -0.09
C LEU A 188 -18.86 -1.46 0.14
N ASN A 189 -18.41 -2.62 0.63
CA ASN A 189 -19.21 -3.84 0.76
C ASN A 189 -19.91 -4.24 -0.55
N CYS A 190 -19.28 -3.93 -1.68
CA CYS A 190 -19.84 -3.98 -3.03
C CYS A 190 -19.01 -4.94 -3.90
N ARG A 191 -19.15 -6.24 -3.65
CA ARG A 191 -18.46 -7.28 -4.42
C ARG A 191 -19.14 -7.46 -5.77
N VAL A 192 -18.38 -7.32 -6.85
CA VAL A 192 -18.80 -7.73 -8.20
C VAL A 192 -18.87 -9.26 -8.26
N ARG A 193 -19.99 -9.80 -8.73
CA ARG A 193 -20.26 -11.25 -8.83
C ARG A 193 -20.34 -11.73 -10.27
N HIS A 194 -20.83 -10.87 -11.17
CA HIS A 194 -20.96 -11.19 -12.57
C HIS A 194 -20.86 -9.92 -13.42
N ILE A 195 -20.31 -10.06 -14.62
CA ILE A 195 -20.19 -8.96 -15.58
C ILE A 195 -20.76 -9.41 -16.93
N ASP A 196 -21.82 -8.74 -17.37
CA ASP A 196 -22.30 -8.84 -18.74
C ASP A 196 -21.72 -7.68 -19.56
N SER A 197 -20.96 -7.99 -20.61
CA SER A 197 -20.33 -6.99 -21.47
C SER A 197 -21.16 -6.78 -22.73
N GLY A 198 -22.02 -5.76 -22.70
CA GLY A 198 -22.79 -5.32 -23.86
C GLY A 198 -21.98 -4.44 -24.83
N ASP A 199 -22.59 -4.14 -25.97
CA ASP A 199 -21.94 -3.38 -27.05
C ASP A 199 -21.49 -1.98 -26.63
N ASP A 200 -22.25 -1.28 -25.77
CA ASP A 200 -21.96 0.08 -25.31
C ASP A 200 -21.72 0.21 -23.79
N VAL A 201 -22.27 -0.71 -23.00
CA VAL A 201 -22.31 -0.65 -21.53
C VAL A 201 -22.12 -2.04 -20.95
N HIS A 202 -21.29 -2.13 -19.92
CA HIS A 202 -21.17 -3.30 -19.05
C HIS A 202 -22.19 -3.23 -17.92
N THR A 203 -22.79 -4.37 -17.62
CA THR A 203 -23.70 -4.54 -16.49
C THR A 203 -23.02 -5.39 -15.42
N LEU A 204 -22.73 -4.77 -14.27
CA LEU A 204 -22.08 -5.41 -13.14
C LEU A 204 -23.15 -5.82 -12.13
N THR A 205 -23.33 -7.12 -11.93
CA THR A 205 -24.15 -7.63 -10.82
C THR A 205 -23.28 -7.67 -9.57
N THR A 206 -23.68 -6.94 -8.51
CA THR A 206 -22.92 -6.86 -7.26
C THR A 206 -23.70 -7.40 -6.06
N THR A 207 -23.05 -7.50 -4.89
CA THR A 207 -23.74 -7.78 -3.60
C THR A 207 -24.73 -6.71 -3.18
N ARG A 208 -24.71 -5.54 -3.82
CA ARG A 208 -25.55 -4.38 -3.51
C ARG A 208 -26.46 -3.99 -4.69
N GLY A 209 -26.72 -4.92 -5.60
CA GLY A 209 -27.53 -4.67 -6.80
C GLY A 209 -26.70 -4.40 -8.04
N THR A 210 -27.36 -3.92 -9.09
CA THR A 210 -26.75 -3.76 -10.42
C THR A 210 -26.15 -2.36 -10.60
N LEU A 211 -24.99 -2.29 -11.26
CA LEU A 211 -24.34 -1.06 -11.68
C LEU A 211 -24.01 -1.13 -13.18
N HIS A 212 -24.19 -0.02 -13.88
CA HIS A 212 -23.90 0.08 -15.31
C HIS A 212 -22.69 0.99 -15.56
N THR A 213 -21.77 0.59 -16.44
CA THR A 213 -20.56 1.38 -16.75
C THR A 213 -20.17 1.26 -18.21
N ARG A 214 -19.63 2.32 -18.80
CA ARG A 214 -19.16 2.31 -20.20
C ARG A 214 -17.77 1.71 -20.34
N HIS A 215 -16.85 2.11 -19.46
CA HIS A 215 -15.51 1.54 -19.35
C HIS A 215 -15.33 0.86 -17.99
N LEU A 216 -14.52 -0.19 -17.95
CA LEU A 216 -14.24 -0.95 -16.74
C LEU A 216 -12.75 -1.15 -16.54
N ILE A 217 -12.27 -0.83 -15.33
CA ILE A 217 -10.89 -1.05 -14.91
C ILE A 217 -10.87 -2.11 -13.82
N ASN A 218 -10.26 -3.25 -14.13
CA ASN A 218 -10.03 -4.33 -13.20
C ASN A 218 -8.72 -4.10 -12.43
N ALA A 219 -8.82 -3.60 -11.21
CA ALA A 219 -7.71 -3.39 -10.27
C ALA A 219 -7.88 -4.25 -9.00
N ALA A 220 -8.49 -5.43 -9.14
CA ALA A 220 -8.96 -6.25 -8.01
C ALA A 220 -7.84 -7.03 -7.28
N GLY A 221 -6.57 -6.74 -7.56
CA GLY A 221 -5.40 -7.30 -6.87
C GLY A 221 -5.40 -8.83 -6.92
N LEU A 222 -5.58 -9.48 -5.77
CA LEU A 222 -5.63 -10.95 -5.65
C LEU A 222 -6.72 -11.60 -6.51
N TYR A 223 -7.78 -10.86 -6.81
CA TYR A 223 -8.94 -11.34 -7.57
C TYR A 223 -8.95 -10.79 -9.00
N ALA A 224 -7.84 -10.22 -9.48
CA ALA A 224 -7.77 -9.63 -10.82
C ALA A 224 -7.98 -10.69 -11.93
N ASP A 225 -7.49 -11.91 -11.75
CA ASP A 225 -7.75 -13.05 -12.65
C ASP A 225 -9.23 -13.46 -12.68
N GLU A 226 -9.90 -13.46 -11.52
CA GLU A 226 -11.33 -13.78 -11.44
C GLU A 226 -12.19 -12.74 -12.16
N ILE A 227 -11.89 -11.46 -11.97
CA ILE A 227 -12.58 -10.39 -12.69
C ILE A 227 -12.24 -10.40 -14.19
N ASP A 228 -11.00 -10.74 -14.59
CA ASP A 228 -10.63 -10.85 -16.01
C ASP A 228 -11.41 -12.01 -16.68
N ARG A 229 -11.63 -13.12 -15.95
CA ARG A 229 -12.47 -14.25 -16.41
C ARG A 229 -13.93 -13.89 -16.58
N GLU A 230 -14.51 -13.08 -15.67
CA GLU A 230 -15.86 -12.53 -15.87
C GLU A 230 -15.96 -11.63 -17.10
N LEU A 231 -14.84 -11.06 -17.57
CA LEU A 231 -14.76 -10.30 -18.82
C LEU A 231 -14.51 -11.18 -20.05
N GLY A 232 -14.45 -12.50 -19.89
CA GLY A 232 -14.21 -13.46 -20.97
C GLY A 232 -12.73 -13.63 -21.33
N HIS A 233 -11.82 -13.32 -20.40
CA HIS A 233 -10.38 -13.45 -20.60
C HIS A 233 -9.74 -14.39 -19.58
N ASP A 234 -8.80 -15.23 -20.01
CA ASP A 234 -8.10 -16.18 -19.13
C ASP A 234 -6.58 -16.11 -19.35
N ASP A 235 -6.07 -14.88 -19.51
CA ASP A 235 -4.68 -14.61 -19.90
C ASP A 235 -3.66 -14.88 -18.78
N PHE A 236 -4.12 -14.93 -17.52
CA PHE A 236 -3.27 -15.16 -16.35
C PHE A 236 -4.07 -15.67 -15.15
N THR A 237 -3.38 -16.41 -14.29
CA THR A 237 -3.88 -16.83 -12.98
C THR A 237 -3.14 -16.07 -11.90
N VAL A 238 -3.84 -15.67 -10.84
CA VAL A 238 -3.17 -15.16 -9.63
C VAL A 238 -2.89 -16.34 -8.70
N THR A 239 -1.62 -16.56 -8.41
CA THR A 239 -1.13 -17.45 -7.35
C THR A 239 -0.77 -16.59 -6.14
N PRO A 240 -1.58 -16.60 -5.06
CA PRO A 240 -1.28 -15.87 -3.84
C PRO A 240 0.09 -16.24 -3.27
N ARG A 241 1.00 -15.27 -3.19
CA ARG A 241 2.29 -15.46 -2.53
C ARG A 241 2.28 -14.84 -1.15
N ARG A 242 2.14 -15.67 -0.12
CA ARG A 242 2.13 -15.27 1.28
C ARG A 242 3.51 -14.79 1.73
N GLY A 243 3.52 -13.60 2.34
CA GLY A 243 4.66 -13.05 3.05
C GLY A 243 4.28 -12.77 4.49
N GLN A 244 4.93 -13.46 5.41
CA GLN A 244 4.71 -13.36 6.85
C GLN A 244 5.79 -12.47 7.46
N LEU A 245 5.43 -11.63 8.43
CA LEU A 245 6.33 -10.64 9.05
C LEU A 245 6.16 -10.61 10.57
N ILE A 246 7.26 -10.30 11.25
CA ILE A 246 7.32 -10.02 12.68
C ILE A 246 7.57 -8.51 12.84
N VAL A 247 6.81 -7.87 13.73
CA VAL A 247 6.94 -6.46 14.09
C VAL A 247 7.46 -6.37 15.52
N PHE A 248 8.65 -5.81 15.69
CA PHE A 248 9.26 -5.54 16.99
C PHE A 248 8.81 -4.18 17.53
N ASP A 249 8.87 -4.02 18.84
CA ASP A 249 8.48 -2.80 19.54
C ASP A 249 9.30 -1.56 19.10
N LYS A 250 8.78 -0.37 19.39
CA LYS A 250 9.44 0.89 19.03
C LYS A 250 10.77 1.09 19.75
N LEU A 251 10.99 0.42 20.90
CA LEU A 251 12.29 0.41 21.57
C LEU A 251 13.41 -0.21 20.70
N ALA A 252 13.05 -1.06 19.74
CA ALA A 252 14.00 -1.63 18.80
C ALA A 252 14.48 -0.63 17.71
N ARG A 253 13.89 0.57 17.61
CA ARG A 253 14.14 1.50 16.48
C ARG A 253 15.62 1.83 16.32
N ASP A 254 16.31 2.05 17.44
CA ASP A 254 17.72 2.45 17.48
C ASP A 254 18.68 1.30 17.13
N LEU A 255 18.15 0.10 16.87
CA LEU A 255 18.95 -1.05 16.45
C LEU A 255 19.30 -1.04 14.96
N VAL A 256 18.56 -0.28 14.14
CA VAL A 256 18.67 -0.34 12.68
C VAL A 256 18.55 1.05 12.06
N ASN A 257 19.51 1.38 11.20
CA ASN A 257 19.57 2.68 10.54
C ASN A 257 19.04 2.62 9.10
N HIS A 258 19.23 1.49 8.42
CA HIS A 258 18.90 1.30 6.99
C HIS A 258 17.92 0.16 6.77
N ILE A 259 17.34 0.07 5.58
CA ILE A 259 16.67 -1.16 5.13
C ILE A 259 17.76 -2.20 4.81
N LEU A 260 17.84 -3.28 5.58
CA LEU A 260 18.84 -4.33 5.43
C LEU A 260 18.28 -5.47 4.59
N LEU A 261 18.81 -5.64 3.38
CA LEU A 261 18.39 -6.64 2.40
C LEU A 261 19.52 -7.65 2.17
N PRO A 262 19.23 -8.93 1.95
CA PRO A 262 20.24 -9.85 1.43
C PRO A 262 20.40 -9.64 -0.08
N VAL A 263 21.57 -10.01 -0.61
CA VAL A 263 21.75 -10.17 -2.06
C VAL A 263 20.78 -11.26 -2.57
N PRO A 264 19.96 -10.99 -3.61
CA PRO A 264 19.03 -11.98 -4.14
C PRO A 264 19.73 -13.26 -4.60
N THR A 265 19.14 -14.42 -4.32
CA THR A 265 19.61 -15.72 -4.80
C THR A 265 18.56 -16.38 -5.68
N ALA A 266 18.86 -17.57 -6.24
CA ALA A 266 17.87 -18.37 -6.98
C ALA A 266 16.61 -18.70 -6.15
N ALA A 267 16.70 -18.70 -4.81
CA ALA A 267 15.58 -18.90 -3.89
C ALA A 267 14.74 -17.61 -3.67
N GLY A 268 15.10 -16.49 -4.29
CA GLY A 268 14.39 -15.21 -4.23
C GLY A 268 15.16 -14.09 -3.50
N LYS A 269 14.45 -13.00 -3.21
CA LYS A 269 15.01 -11.79 -2.57
C LYS A 269 15.31 -11.93 -1.06
N GLY A 270 14.98 -13.06 -0.44
CA GLY A 270 15.27 -13.35 0.96
C GLY A 270 14.47 -12.55 2.00
N VAL A 271 14.88 -12.66 3.26
CA VAL A 271 14.29 -11.98 4.44
C VAL A 271 15.06 -10.70 4.71
N LEU A 272 14.35 -9.59 4.93
CA LEU A 272 14.92 -8.28 5.26
C LEU A 272 14.66 -7.89 6.72
N VAL A 273 15.43 -6.91 7.20
CA VAL A 273 15.15 -6.15 8.42
C VAL A 273 15.00 -4.69 8.02
N ALA A 274 13.91 -4.03 8.42
CA ALA A 274 13.69 -2.63 8.08
C ALA A 274 13.04 -1.86 9.23
N PRO A 275 13.45 -0.59 9.48
CA PRO A 275 12.65 0.30 10.29
C PRO A 275 11.30 0.59 9.61
N THR A 276 10.33 1.05 10.38
CA THR A 276 9.04 1.57 9.87
C THR A 276 8.89 3.03 10.23
N VAL A 277 8.13 3.78 9.42
CA VAL A 277 7.79 5.17 9.75
C VAL A 277 7.07 5.32 11.10
N PHE A 278 6.54 4.22 11.63
CA PHE A 278 5.83 4.18 12.92
C PHE A 278 6.77 4.05 14.13
N GLY A 279 8.08 3.90 13.91
CA GLY A 279 9.08 3.66 14.94
C GLY A 279 9.33 2.17 15.23
N ASN A 280 8.50 1.25 14.77
CA ASN A 280 8.75 -0.20 14.91
C ASN A 280 9.84 -0.69 13.95
N VAL A 281 10.36 -1.90 14.20
CA VAL A 281 11.24 -2.63 13.27
C VAL A 281 10.54 -3.88 12.74
N LEU A 282 10.62 -4.10 11.43
CA LEU A 282 10.06 -5.26 10.73
C LEU A 282 11.15 -6.29 10.43
N LEU A 283 10.81 -7.57 10.60
CA LEU A 283 11.57 -8.71 10.12
C LEU A 283 10.68 -9.58 9.24
N GLY A 284 11.11 -9.80 8.00
CA GLY A 284 10.29 -10.50 7.02
C GLY A 284 10.62 -10.01 5.61
N PRO A 285 9.78 -10.29 4.62
CA PRO A 285 8.72 -11.29 4.65
C PRO A 285 9.23 -12.68 4.26
N THR A 286 8.46 -13.72 4.59
CA THR A 286 8.59 -15.02 3.91
C THR A 286 8.06 -14.96 2.46
N ALA A 287 8.20 -16.07 1.72
CA ALA A 287 7.59 -16.26 0.42
C ALA A 287 7.10 -17.71 0.29
N GLU A 288 5.79 -17.89 0.17
CA GLU A 288 5.13 -19.18 0.04
C GLU A 288 3.96 -19.02 -0.93
N ASP A 289 3.93 -19.83 -1.99
CA ASP A 289 2.83 -19.85 -2.95
C ASP A 289 1.69 -20.72 -2.41
N LEU A 290 0.47 -20.21 -2.50
CA LEU A 290 -0.75 -20.82 -1.98
C LEU A 290 -1.84 -20.83 -3.06
N ASP A 291 -2.87 -21.65 -2.86
CA ASP A 291 -4.07 -21.67 -3.71
C ASP A 291 -5.22 -20.84 -3.10
N ASP A 292 -5.14 -20.51 -1.81
CA ASP A 292 -6.18 -19.77 -1.08
C ASP A 292 -5.87 -18.27 -0.99
N LYS A 293 -6.67 -17.45 -1.69
CA LYS A 293 -6.62 -15.98 -1.68
C LYS A 293 -7.02 -15.33 -0.35
N THR A 294 -7.48 -16.11 0.62
CA THR A 294 -7.89 -15.66 1.96
C THR A 294 -6.93 -16.06 3.08
N ALA A 295 -5.89 -16.85 2.78
CA ALA A 295 -4.94 -17.40 3.75
C ALA A 295 -3.95 -16.35 4.32
N THR A 296 -4.45 -15.36 5.05
CA THR A 296 -3.65 -14.28 5.68
C THR A 296 -3.14 -14.62 7.08
N GLY A 297 -3.21 -15.88 7.50
CA GLY A 297 -2.66 -16.35 8.78
C GLY A 297 -1.14 -16.51 8.74
N SER A 298 -0.50 -16.46 9.91
CA SER A 298 0.93 -16.79 10.07
C SER A 298 1.12 -18.18 10.68
N THR A 299 2.26 -18.82 10.45
CA THR A 299 2.58 -20.18 10.92
C THR A 299 3.80 -20.19 11.84
N ALA A 300 3.86 -21.16 12.75
CA ALA A 300 4.99 -21.31 13.68
C ALA A 300 6.31 -21.52 12.93
N ASP A 301 6.31 -22.35 11.88
CA ASP A 301 7.50 -22.65 11.07
C ASP A 301 8.04 -21.40 10.36
N ALA A 302 7.14 -20.56 9.84
CA ALA A 302 7.54 -19.32 9.20
C ALA A 302 8.12 -18.33 10.21
N ILE A 303 7.52 -18.20 11.40
CA ILE A 303 8.08 -17.37 12.48
C ILE A 303 9.46 -17.89 12.89
N ALA A 304 9.64 -19.21 13.02
CA ALA A 304 10.93 -19.82 13.35
C ALA A 304 11.99 -19.52 12.26
N LEU A 305 11.64 -19.69 10.98
CA LEU A 305 12.50 -19.34 9.85
C LEU A 305 12.89 -17.86 9.86
N LEU A 306 11.92 -16.96 10.12
CA LEU A 306 12.19 -15.53 10.21
C LEU A 306 13.16 -15.23 11.34
N ARG A 307 12.97 -15.81 12.54
CA ARG A 307 13.90 -15.61 13.66
C ARG A 307 15.29 -16.19 13.36
N GLU A 308 15.39 -17.32 12.67
CA GLU A 308 16.69 -17.86 12.24
C GLU A 308 17.42 -16.89 11.31
N LYS A 309 16.75 -16.39 10.26
CA LYS A 309 17.34 -15.42 9.31
C LYS A 309 17.64 -14.09 9.98
N GLY A 310 16.73 -13.60 10.82
CA GLY A 310 16.90 -12.37 11.59
C GLY A 310 18.11 -12.43 12.51
N ARG A 311 18.43 -13.60 13.10
CA ARG A 311 19.61 -13.78 13.96
C ARG A 311 20.90 -13.53 13.20
N ARG A 312 20.96 -13.88 11.91
CA ARG A 312 22.12 -13.62 11.06
C ARG A 312 22.24 -12.13 10.75
N ILE A 313 21.12 -11.46 10.44
CA ILE A 313 21.11 -10.07 9.98
C ILE A 313 21.34 -9.09 11.12
N LEU A 314 20.55 -9.20 12.20
CA LEU A 314 20.56 -8.27 13.32
C LEU A 314 20.28 -9.04 14.62
N PRO A 315 21.30 -9.69 15.23
CA PRO A 315 21.11 -10.59 16.37
C PRO A 315 20.34 -9.95 17.55
N GLU A 316 20.73 -8.72 17.93
CA GLU A 316 20.14 -7.98 19.06
C GLU A 316 18.63 -7.73 18.89
N LEU A 317 18.13 -7.67 17.66
CA LEU A 317 16.70 -7.48 17.39
C LEU A 317 15.86 -8.61 17.99
N LEU A 318 16.41 -9.84 18.08
CA LEU A 318 15.65 -10.99 18.54
C LEU A 318 15.41 -11.03 20.04
N ASP A 319 16.10 -10.16 20.79
CA ASP A 319 15.91 -9.96 22.22
C ASP A 319 14.82 -8.92 22.52
N GLU A 320 14.37 -8.19 21.49
CA GLU A 320 13.30 -7.19 21.59
C GLU A 320 11.90 -7.82 21.58
N GLU A 321 10.96 -7.09 22.16
CA GLU A 321 9.57 -7.52 22.28
C GLU A 321 8.86 -7.51 20.92
N VAL A 322 8.18 -8.61 20.59
CA VAL A 322 7.33 -8.69 19.39
C VAL A 322 5.96 -8.11 19.71
N THR A 323 5.56 -7.07 18.98
CA THR A 323 4.27 -6.39 19.17
C THR A 323 3.18 -6.93 18.26
N ALA A 324 3.53 -7.38 17.05
CA ALA A 324 2.59 -7.95 16.12
C ALA A 324 3.26 -8.95 15.16
N VAL A 325 2.44 -9.85 14.63
CA VAL A 325 2.79 -10.75 13.53
C VAL A 325 1.64 -10.68 12.52
N TYR A 326 1.96 -10.55 11.24
CA TYR A 326 0.94 -10.52 10.19
C TYR A 326 1.43 -11.19 8.91
N ALA A 327 0.49 -11.55 8.05
CA ALA A 327 0.79 -12.00 6.70
C ALA A 327 0.03 -11.18 5.66
N GLY A 328 0.68 -10.93 4.53
CA GLY A 328 0.08 -10.37 3.33
C GLY A 328 0.20 -11.33 2.17
N LEU A 329 -0.75 -11.28 1.23
CA LEU A 329 -0.73 -12.09 0.01
C LEU A 329 -0.41 -11.19 -1.18
N ARG A 330 0.66 -11.48 -1.92
CA ARG A 330 0.97 -10.79 -3.16
C ARG A 330 0.19 -11.45 -4.30
N ALA A 331 -0.34 -10.63 -5.21
CA ALA A 331 -1.00 -11.09 -6.43
C ALA A 331 0.06 -11.50 -7.48
N ALA A 332 0.79 -12.59 -7.23
CA ALA A 332 1.78 -13.09 -8.17
C ALA A 332 1.09 -13.83 -9.34
N THR A 333 1.65 -13.73 -10.53
CA THR A 333 1.04 -14.30 -11.76
C THR A 333 2.02 -15.21 -12.51
N GLY A 334 3.11 -15.64 -11.86
CA GLY A 334 4.22 -16.37 -12.48
C GLY A 334 5.07 -15.55 -13.47
N GLN A 335 4.71 -14.31 -13.75
CA GLN A 335 5.44 -13.38 -14.62
C GLN A 335 6.15 -12.33 -13.78
N GLU A 336 7.32 -11.88 -14.23
CA GLU A 336 8.06 -10.82 -13.55
C GLU A 336 7.42 -9.45 -13.79
N ASP A 337 7.06 -9.09 -15.02
CA ASP A 337 6.48 -7.77 -15.30
C ASP A 337 5.01 -7.62 -14.85
N TYR A 338 4.54 -6.38 -14.74
CA TYR A 338 3.14 -6.06 -14.54
C TYR A 338 2.25 -6.59 -15.68
N ARG A 339 0.98 -6.85 -15.35
CA ARG A 339 -0.05 -7.28 -16.31
C ARG A 339 -1.06 -6.16 -16.49
N ILE A 340 -0.60 -5.04 -17.05
CA ILE A 340 -1.48 -3.94 -17.45
C ILE A 340 -1.81 -4.13 -18.93
N ARG A 341 -3.08 -4.45 -19.23
CA ARG A 341 -3.55 -4.71 -20.60
C ARG A 341 -4.81 -3.91 -20.89
N SER A 342 -4.78 -3.12 -21.97
CA SER A 342 -5.97 -2.48 -22.52
C SER A 342 -6.60 -3.37 -23.60
N ARG A 343 -7.92 -3.43 -23.61
CA ARG A 343 -8.73 -4.09 -24.65
C ARG A 343 -9.77 -3.08 -25.16
N PRO A 344 -9.39 -2.21 -26.12
CA PRO A 344 -10.25 -1.10 -26.56
C PRO A 344 -11.60 -1.56 -27.11
N ASP A 345 -11.63 -2.70 -27.82
CA ASP A 345 -12.84 -3.32 -28.38
C ASP A 345 -13.86 -3.69 -27.29
N ARG A 346 -13.38 -4.01 -26.09
CA ARG A 346 -14.20 -4.30 -24.91
C ARG A 346 -14.30 -3.16 -23.92
N ARG A 347 -13.63 -2.01 -24.17
CA ARG A 347 -13.53 -0.88 -23.23
C ARG A 347 -13.08 -1.28 -21.82
N THR A 348 -12.24 -2.30 -21.73
CA THR A 348 -11.73 -2.81 -20.46
C THR A 348 -10.23 -2.66 -20.34
N ILE A 349 -9.76 -2.39 -19.12
CA ILE A 349 -8.34 -2.40 -18.78
C ILE A 349 -8.15 -3.30 -17.57
N THR A 350 -7.26 -4.27 -17.69
CA THR A 350 -6.87 -5.12 -16.58
C THR A 350 -5.53 -4.68 -16.03
N VAL A 351 -5.46 -4.52 -14.72
CA VAL A 351 -4.29 -4.11 -13.94
C VAL A 351 -3.97 -5.23 -12.94
N GLY A 352 -3.38 -6.31 -13.46
CA GLY A 352 -2.99 -7.49 -12.70
C GLY A 352 -1.49 -7.58 -12.42
N GLY A 353 -1.08 -8.55 -11.62
CA GLY A 353 0.35 -8.85 -11.39
C GLY A 353 1.12 -7.76 -10.63
N ILE A 354 0.42 -6.85 -9.96
CA ILE A 354 1.05 -5.80 -9.15
C ILE A 354 1.42 -6.39 -7.78
N ARG A 355 2.73 -6.48 -7.49
CA ARG A 355 3.27 -7.15 -6.30
C ARG A 355 3.86 -6.13 -5.30
N SER A 356 5.09 -6.38 -4.82
CA SER A 356 5.74 -5.61 -3.75
C SER A 356 5.98 -4.13 -4.08
N THR A 357 6.12 -3.80 -5.36
CA THR A 357 6.39 -2.45 -5.87
C THR A 357 5.13 -1.62 -6.10
N GLY A 358 3.93 -2.20 -5.93
CA GLY A 358 2.66 -1.55 -6.26
C GLY A 358 2.34 -0.29 -5.45
N LEU A 359 2.84 -0.18 -4.22
CA LEU A 359 2.71 1.04 -3.43
C LEU A 359 3.49 2.18 -4.10
N THR A 360 4.75 1.94 -4.43
CA THR A 360 5.64 2.90 -5.08
C THR A 360 5.15 3.29 -6.48
N ALA A 361 4.79 2.31 -7.31
CA ALA A 361 4.35 2.55 -8.68
C ALA A 361 2.91 3.09 -8.79
N SER A 362 2.16 3.20 -7.68
CA SER A 362 0.71 3.44 -7.71
C SER A 362 0.28 4.67 -8.52
N MET A 363 0.99 5.80 -8.40
CA MET A 363 0.68 7.02 -9.15
C MET A 363 1.00 6.89 -10.64
N ALA A 364 2.19 6.39 -10.98
CA ALA A 364 2.56 6.17 -12.37
C ALA A 364 1.67 5.11 -13.06
N ILE A 365 1.23 4.07 -12.34
CA ILE A 365 0.23 3.12 -12.83
C ILE A 365 -1.08 3.87 -13.14
N ALA A 366 -1.53 4.77 -12.27
CA ALA A 366 -2.76 5.53 -12.49
C ALA A 366 -2.68 6.43 -13.73
N THR A 367 -1.56 7.13 -13.92
CA THR A 367 -1.29 7.91 -15.14
C THR A 367 -1.29 7.02 -16.38
N HIS A 368 -0.55 5.92 -16.35
CA HIS A 368 -0.46 4.99 -17.47
C HIS A 368 -1.84 4.38 -17.85
N VAL A 369 -2.64 3.98 -16.86
CA VAL A 369 -4.00 3.46 -17.08
C VAL A 369 -4.92 4.53 -17.67
N THR A 370 -4.76 5.78 -17.24
CA THR A 370 -5.55 6.91 -17.77
C THR A 370 -5.20 7.21 -19.23
N GLU A 371 -3.91 7.14 -19.59
CA GLU A 371 -3.46 7.23 -20.99
C GLU A 371 -4.10 6.14 -21.86
N LEU A 372 -4.06 4.89 -21.39
CA LEU A 372 -4.67 3.75 -22.08
C LEU A 372 -6.19 3.91 -22.27
N LEU A 373 -6.91 4.54 -21.34
CA LEU A 373 -8.34 4.86 -21.53
C LEU A 373 -8.55 5.86 -22.66
N GLY A 374 -7.71 6.90 -22.72
CA GLY A 374 -7.75 7.90 -23.79
C GLY A 374 -7.49 7.27 -25.16
N GLU A 375 -6.47 6.41 -25.25
CA GLU A 375 -6.14 5.64 -26.46
C GLU A 375 -7.27 4.67 -26.86
N SER A 376 -8.04 4.20 -25.89
CA SER A 376 -9.21 3.33 -26.10
C SER A 376 -10.48 4.11 -26.53
N GLY A 377 -10.36 5.41 -26.78
CA GLY A 377 -11.43 6.26 -27.31
C GLY A 377 -12.28 6.97 -26.26
N LEU A 378 -11.94 6.91 -24.97
CA LEU A 378 -12.62 7.72 -23.95
C LEU A 378 -12.20 9.19 -24.09
N ALA A 379 -13.15 10.08 -24.32
CA ALA A 379 -12.91 11.51 -24.37
C ALA A 379 -12.69 12.08 -22.96
N LEU A 380 -11.44 12.01 -22.47
CA LEU A 380 -11.06 12.49 -21.13
C LEU A 380 -11.29 13.99 -20.94
N GLY A 381 -11.11 14.79 -21.99
CA GLY A 381 -11.13 16.25 -21.92
C GLY A 381 -9.89 16.82 -21.22
N THR A 382 -9.99 18.08 -20.75
CA THR A 382 -8.88 18.75 -20.05
C THR A 382 -8.86 18.37 -18.57
N PRO A 383 -7.72 17.92 -18.02
CA PRO A 383 -7.61 17.64 -16.60
C PRO A 383 -7.72 18.92 -15.77
N SER A 384 -8.31 18.80 -14.59
CA SER A 384 -8.44 19.85 -13.58
C SER A 384 -7.51 19.59 -12.40
N GLU A 385 -7.25 20.64 -11.62
CA GLU A 385 -6.55 20.52 -10.35
C GLU A 385 -7.46 19.89 -9.30
N LEU A 386 -6.90 18.96 -8.52
CA LEU A 386 -7.62 18.32 -7.44
C LEU A 386 -7.55 19.17 -6.17
N PRO A 387 -8.59 19.14 -5.31
CA PRO A 387 -8.56 19.84 -4.03
C PRO A 387 -7.41 19.30 -3.17
N PRO A 388 -6.67 20.17 -2.46
CA PRO A 388 -5.60 19.72 -1.57
C PRO A 388 -6.17 18.86 -0.43
N VAL A 389 -5.36 17.91 0.03
CA VAL A 389 -5.66 17.05 1.17
C VAL A 389 -4.47 17.01 2.11
N THR A 390 -4.74 16.91 3.41
CA THR A 390 -3.72 16.74 4.45
C THR A 390 -4.13 15.56 5.29
N LEU A 391 -3.22 14.62 5.48
CA LEU A 391 -3.46 13.38 6.20
C LEU A 391 -2.91 13.50 7.61
N PRO A 392 -3.49 12.76 8.58
CA PRO A 392 -2.91 12.70 9.91
C PRO A 392 -1.50 12.10 9.82
N ASN A 393 -0.54 12.73 10.49
CA ASN A 393 0.79 12.16 10.64
C ASN A 393 0.70 10.92 11.56
N LEU A 394 0.89 9.73 10.99
CA LEU A 394 0.91 8.47 11.74
C LEU A 394 2.31 8.02 12.13
N GLY A 395 3.34 8.70 11.65
CA GLY A 395 4.73 8.33 11.84
C GLY A 395 5.43 9.07 12.96
N GLU A 396 6.75 8.87 13.04
CA GLU A 396 7.65 9.50 14.01
C GLU A 396 8.53 10.58 13.37
N ALA A 397 8.49 10.72 12.03
CA ALA A 397 9.33 11.64 11.26
C ALA A 397 9.04 13.14 11.52
N PHE A 398 7.84 13.48 11.96
CA PHE A 398 7.39 14.85 12.19
C PHE A 398 6.58 14.92 13.50
N PRO A 399 6.35 16.12 14.08
CA PRO A 399 5.56 16.26 15.30
C PRO A 399 4.17 15.64 15.16
N ARG A 400 3.75 14.94 16.21
CA ARG A 400 2.39 14.40 16.38
C ARG A 400 1.49 15.45 17.05
N PRO A 401 0.16 15.37 16.87
CA PRO A 401 -0.78 16.35 17.44
C PRO A 401 -0.61 16.62 18.95
N TYR A 402 -0.34 15.58 19.75
CA TYR A 402 -0.13 15.74 21.19
C TYR A 402 1.13 16.55 21.57
N GLN A 403 2.03 16.81 20.61
CA GLN A 403 3.25 17.61 20.79
C GLN A 403 3.04 19.08 20.41
N ASP A 404 1.91 19.44 19.81
CA ASP A 404 1.61 20.80 19.37
C ASP A 404 0.78 21.53 20.43
N ALA A 405 1.45 22.39 21.20
CA ALA A 405 0.81 23.18 22.26
C ALA A 405 -0.24 24.17 21.72
N GLY A 406 -0.07 24.67 20.50
CA GLY A 406 -1.03 25.57 19.87
C GLY A 406 -2.31 24.84 19.49
N LEU A 407 -2.16 23.65 18.92
CA LEU A 407 -3.29 22.77 18.60
C LEU A 407 -4.07 22.36 19.86
N ILE A 408 -3.37 22.01 20.94
CA ILE A 408 -3.99 21.64 22.22
C ILE A 408 -4.71 22.84 22.86
N ALA A 409 -4.14 24.04 22.80
CA ALA A 409 -4.77 25.24 23.33
C ALA A 409 -6.05 25.60 22.56
N ALA A 410 -6.09 25.36 21.25
CA ALA A 410 -7.27 25.58 20.42
C ALA A 410 -8.34 24.49 20.62
N ASP A 411 -7.93 23.24 20.81
CA ASP A 411 -8.81 22.11 21.07
C ASP A 411 -8.18 21.11 22.06
N PRO A 412 -8.63 21.13 23.34
CA PRO A 412 -8.11 20.24 24.38
C PRO A 412 -8.24 18.74 24.08
N ALA A 413 -9.07 18.34 23.11
CA ALA A 413 -9.18 16.93 22.70
C ALA A 413 -7.85 16.37 22.15
N TYR A 414 -6.99 17.20 21.54
CA TYR A 414 -5.66 16.77 21.09
C TYR A 414 -4.66 16.57 22.25
N GLY A 415 -4.95 17.12 23.43
CA GLY A 415 -4.18 16.88 24.66
C GLY A 415 -4.66 15.67 25.46
N THR A 416 -5.85 15.14 25.15
CA THR A 416 -6.44 13.99 25.85
C THR A 416 -6.00 12.69 25.20
N LEU A 417 -4.98 12.01 25.75
CA LEU A 417 -4.51 10.73 25.22
C LEU A 417 -5.47 9.58 25.52
N VAL A 418 -5.89 8.87 24.46
CA VAL A 418 -6.73 7.66 24.55
C VAL A 418 -5.88 6.41 24.42
N CYS A 419 -4.96 6.37 23.44
CA CYS A 419 -4.02 5.26 23.28
C CYS A 419 -2.62 5.69 23.72
N HIS A 420 -2.18 5.24 24.89
CA HIS A 420 -0.90 5.66 25.47
C HIS A 420 0.31 5.10 24.72
N CYS A 421 0.29 3.82 24.30
CA CYS A 421 1.42 3.18 23.61
C CYS A 421 1.69 3.78 22.23
N GLU A 422 0.65 4.25 21.54
CA GLU A 422 0.78 4.90 20.23
C GLU A 422 0.66 6.43 20.31
N ARG A 423 0.46 6.99 21.51
CA ARG A 423 0.28 8.42 21.80
C ARG A 423 -0.80 9.06 20.92
N VAL A 424 -1.96 8.39 20.83
CA VAL A 424 -3.12 8.86 20.04
C VAL A 424 -4.11 9.57 20.95
N SER A 425 -4.46 10.80 20.55
CA SER A 425 -5.41 11.67 21.25
C SER A 425 -6.87 11.41 20.87
N ALA A 426 -7.79 11.88 21.70
CA ALA A 426 -9.22 11.87 21.41
C ALA A 426 -9.56 12.71 20.18
N GLY A 427 -8.86 13.84 19.98
CA GLY A 427 -8.97 14.70 18.79
C GLY A 427 -8.65 13.95 17.50
N GLU A 428 -7.53 13.20 17.46
CA GLU A 428 -7.17 12.36 16.31
C GLU A 428 -8.23 11.29 15.98
N ILE A 429 -8.80 10.64 17.01
CA ILE A 429 -9.85 9.64 16.82
C ILE A 429 -11.12 10.28 16.27
N ARG A 430 -11.57 11.39 16.86
CA ARG A 430 -12.74 12.14 16.41
C ARG A 430 -12.59 12.58 14.95
N ASP A 431 -11.45 13.15 14.59
CA ASP A 431 -11.23 13.66 13.23
C ASP A 431 -11.17 12.52 12.20
N ALA A 432 -10.58 11.38 12.56
CA ALA A 432 -10.59 10.20 11.70
C ALA A 432 -12.01 9.68 11.46
N LEU A 433 -12.87 9.70 12.49
CA LEU A 433 -14.28 9.28 12.40
C LEU A 433 -15.14 10.27 11.61
N ALA A 434 -14.85 11.57 11.69
CA ALA A 434 -15.53 12.62 10.94
C ALA A 434 -14.90 12.88 9.55
N GLY A 435 -13.84 12.16 9.20
CA GLY A 435 -13.08 12.37 7.97
C GLY A 435 -13.89 12.08 6.70
N PRO A 436 -13.44 12.57 5.52
CA PRO A 436 -14.16 12.38 4.27
C PRO A 436 -14.34 10.92 3.86
N VAL A 437 -13.39 10.06 4.23
CA VAL A 437 -13.44 8.59 4.06
C VAL A 437 -13.33 7.97 5.45
N PRO A 438 -14.43 7.96 6.23
CA PRO A 438 -14.40 7.52 7.63
C PRO A 438 -14.18 6.00 7.72
N PRO A 439 -13.60 5.50 8.81
CA PRO A 439 -13.46 4.07 9.02
C PRO A 439 -14.81 3.42 9.39
N HIS A 440 -15.09 2.25 8.81
CA HIS A 440 -16.32 1.51 9.11
C HIS A 440 -16.14 0.35 10.09
N SER A 441 -14.91 0.09 10.54
CA SER A 441 -14.56 -0.92 11.54
C SER A 441 -13.43 -0.43 12.47
N PRO A 442 -13.25 -1.06 13.64
CA PRO A 442 -12.11 -0.77 14.53
C PRO A 442 -10.75 -0.92 13.84
N ASP A 443 -10.60 -1.87 12.92
CA ASP A 443 -9.39 -2.05 12.13
C ASP A 443 -9.15 -0.91 11.12
N GLY A 444 -10.24 -0.39 10.52
CA GLY A 444 -10.17 0.82 9.70
C GLY A 444 -9.72 2.04 10.51
N LEU A 445 -10.20 2.16 11.75
CA LEU A 445 -9.80 3.25 12.65
C LEU A 445 -8.33 3.09 13.10
N ARG A 446 -7.89 1.87 13.40
CA ARG A 446 -6.48 1.53 13.67
C ARG A 446 -5.56 1.99 12.54
N ARG A 447 -5.95 1.78 11.27
CA ARG A 447 -5.14 2.22 10.12
C ARG A 447 -5.13 3.73 9.90
N ARG A 448 -6.12 4.46 10.42
CA ARG A 448 -6.23 5.93 10.33
C ARG A 448 -5.60 6.69 11.50
N THR A 449 -5.33 6.02 12.61
CA THR A 449 -4.88 6.68 13.87
C THR A 449 -3.73 5.98 14.58
N ARG A 450 -3.54 4.68 14.33
CA ARG A 450 -2.77 3.71 15.11
C ARG A 450 -3.33 3.33 16.48
N ALA A 451 -4.48 3.86 16.91
CA ALA A 451 -5.03 3.51 18.22
C ALA A 451 -5.26 1.99 18.36
N GLY A 452 -4.55 1.35 19.29
CA GLY A 452 -4.61 -0.10 19.52
C GLY A 452 -3.61 -0.95 18.74
N ASN A 453 -2.68 -0.34 17.98
CA ASN A 453 -1.62 -1.06 17.27
C ASN A 453 -0.29 -1.19 18.04
N GLY A 454 -0.13 -0.48 19.16
CA GLY A 454 1.09 -0.55 19.96
C GLY A 454 1.16 -1.79 20.85
N ARG A 455 2.14 -1.84 21.74
CA ARG A 455 2.46 -3.02 22.57
C ARG A 455 1.27 -3.73 23.22
N CYS A 456 0.30 -2.98 23.74
CA CYS A 456 -0.87 -3.58 24.41
C CYS A 456 -1.92 -4.18 23.47
N GLN A 457 -1.79 -4.00 22.14
CA GLN A 457 -2.73 -4.49 21.11
C GLN A 457 -4.19 -4.09 21.37
N GLY A 458 -4.39 -2.93 22.01
CA GLY A 458 -5.71 -2.42 22.38
C GLY A 458 -6.26 -2.92 23.71
N PHE A 459 -5.53 -3.72 24.49
CA PHE A 459 -5.97 -4.20 25.80
C PHE A 459 -6.39 -3.08 26.75
N TYR A 460 -5.59 -1.99 26.81
CA TYR A 460 -5.89 -0.86 27.72
C TYR A 460 -6.82 0.19 27.12
N CYS A 461 -6.61 0.58 25.85
CA CYS A 461 -7.38 1.66 25.23
C CYS A 461 -8.65 1.17 24.51
N GLY A 462 -8.82 -0.13 24.31
CA GLY A 462 -9.83 -0.70 23.42
C GLY A 462 -11.26 -0.32 23.78
N ALA A 463 -11.61 -0.32 25.06
CA ALA A 463 -12.94 0.09 25.52
C ALA A 463 -13.22 1.57 25.21
N ALA A 464 -12.27 2.46 25.49
CA ALA A 464 -12.42 3.89 25.21
C ALA A 464 -12.46 4.19 23.71
N VAL A 465 -11.60 3.55 22.91
CA VAL A 465 -11.61 3.65 21.45
C VAL A 465 -12.95 3.15 20.89
N ARG A 466 -13.49 2.06 21.44
CA ARG A 466 -14.78 1.50 21.02
C ARG A 466 -15.94 2.44 21.35
N ALA A 467 -15.96 3.02 22.54
CA ALA A 467 -16.98 3.99 22.94
C ALA A 467 -17.00 5.19 21.96
N LEU A 468 -15.84 5.81 21.70
CA LEU A 468 -15.74 6.90 20.72
C LEU A 468 -16.20 6.51 19.31
N PHE A 469 -15.88 5.27 18.89
CA PHE A 469 -16.32 4.75 17.59
C PHE A 469 -17.84 4.57 17.51
N GLU A 470 -18.48 4.13 18.59
CA GLU A 470 -19.94 3.95 18.67
C GLU A 470 -20.67 5.28 18.78
N GLU A 471 -20.18 6.22 19.59
CA GLU A 471 -20.71 7.58 19.76
C GLU A 471 -20.70 8.37 18.45
N ALA A 472 -19.66 8.23 17.61
CA ALA A 472 -19.60 8.90 16.33
C ALA A 472 -20.60 8.34 15.28
N ARG A 473 -21.26 7.22 15.58
CA ARG A 473 -22.18 6.52 14.68
C ARG A 473 -23.63 6.52 15.15
N SER A 474 -23.88 6.90 16.40
CA SER A 474 -25.20 7.24 16.92
C SER A 474 -25.61 8.63 16.49
#